data_AF-A0A0X3S1U6-F1
#
_entry.id   AF-A0A0X3S1U6-F1
#
_cell.length_a   1.000
_cell.length_b   1.000
_cell.length_c   1.000
_cell.angle_alpha   90.00
_cell.angle_beta   90.00
_cell.angle_gamma   90.00
#
_symmetry.space_group_name_H-M   'P 1'
#
loop_
_entity.id
_entity.type
_entity.pdbx_description
1 polymer ?
#
loop_
_entity_poly.entity_id
_entity_poly.type
_entity_poly.pdbx_seq_one_letter_code
_entity_poly.pdbx_strand_id
1 'polypeptide(L)'
;MTHPVPVANGRLIGLTHYASRALLERILARTGTTFTQSSALRTLADRGGVLERGSLVSLVRDALRTTDEPEIATAVEGLVANGMLNMSADDRVSFTDRGRELLDGIQDGGKEVASRLYAGIPQEDLETAGRVPALVLQRANTELTAA
;
A
#
# COMPACT_ATOMS: atom_id res chain seq x y z
N MET A 1 6.49 -11.85 -36.02
CA MET A 1 7.73 -11.34 -35.38
C MET A 1 7.73 -11.81 -33.95
N THR A 2 8.74 -12.58 -33.54
CA THR A 2 8.89 -13.01 -32.14
C THR A 2 9.48 -11.85 -31.36
N HIS A 3 8.67 -11.22 -30.51
CA HIS A 3 9.19 -10.25 -29.56
C HIS A 3 10.03 -11.01 -28.52
N PRO A 4 11.25 -10.55 -28.18
CA PRO A 4 12.02 -11.16 -27.12
C PRO A 4 11.23 -11.11 -25.81
N VAL A 5 11.22 -12.21 -25.06
CA VAL A 5 10.55 -12.28 -23.76
C VAL A 5 11.16 -11.22 -22.84
N PRO A 6 10.36 -10.29 -22.29
CA PRO A 6 10.87 -9.28 -21.36
C PRO A 6 11.52 -9.95 -20.15
N VAL A 7 12.76 -9.57 -19.83
CA VAL A 7 13.45 -10.05 -18.62
C VAL A 7 12.93 -9.27 -17.41
N ALA A 8 12.53 -10.00 -16.36
CA ALA A 8 12.17 -9.40 -15.08
C ALA A 8 13.39 -8.67 -14.47
N ASN A 9 13.33 -7.34 -14.44
CA ASN A 9 14.37 -6.48 -13.89
C ASN A 9 13.74 -5.34 -13.07
N GLY A 10 14.57 -4.65 -12.27
CA GLY A 10 14.09 -3.59 -11.37
C GLY A 10 13.34 -2.46 -12.09
N ARG A 11 13.73 -2.12 -13.33
CA ARG A 11 13.04 -1.12 -14.14
C ARG A 11 11.63 -1.57 -14.53
N LEU A 12 11.47 -2.79 -15.04
CA LEU A 12 10.16 -3.32 -15.42
C LEU A 12 9.24 -3.44 -14.21
N ILE A 13 9.77 -3.90 -13.07
CA ILE A 13 9.03 -4.00 -11.81
C ILE A 13 8.57 -2.61 -11.35
N GLY A 14 9.47 -1.62 -11.34
CA GLY A 14 9.14 -0.24 -10.98
C GLY A 14 8.07 0.37 -11.88
N LEU A 15 8.19 0.22 -13.20
CA LEU A 15 7.19 0.71 -14.15
C LEU A 15 5.83 0.03 -13.97
N THR A 16 5.83 -1.27 -13.70
CA THR A 16 4.60 -2.04 -13.41
C THR A 16 3.92 -1.54 -12.14
N HIS A 17 4.71 -1.29 -11.08
CA HIS A 17 4.22 -0.68 -9.85
C HIS A 17 3.63 0.71 -10.12
N TYR A 18 4.34 1.60 -10.81
CA TYR A 18 3.86 2.96 -11.10
C TYR A 18 2.56 2.96 -11.90
N ALA A 19 2.46 2.12 -12.93
CA ALA A 19 1.24 2.01 -13.74
C ALA A 19 0.05 1.49 -12.90
N SER A 20 0.28 0.45 -12.09
CA SER A 20 -0.75 -0.13 -11.23
C SER A 20 -1.18 0.85 -10.13
N ARG A 21 -0.21 1.55 -9.52
CA ARG A 21 -0.47 2.61 -8.54
C ARG A 21 -1.26 3.76 -9.16
N ALA A 22 -0.94 4.20 -10.38
CA ALA A 22 -1.69 5.28 -11.04
C ALA A 22 -3.18 4.93 -11.23
N LEU A 23 -3.53 3.65 -11.42
CA LEU A 23 -4.92 3.20 -11.44
C LEU A 23 -5.56 3.24 -10.04
N LEU A 24 -4.82 2.86 -9.00
CA LEU A 24 -5.27 2.99 -7.62
C LEU A 24 -5.51 4.46 -7.25
N GLU A 25 -4.62 5.38 -7.64
CA GLU A 25 -4.77 6.82 -7.39
C GLU A 25 -6.08 7.38 -7.98
N ARG A 26 -6.56 6.85 -9.11
CA ARG A 26 -7.87 7.23 -9.67
C ARG A 26 -9.06 6.77 -8.81
N ILE A 27 -8.88 5.73 -8.00
CA ILE A 27 -9.89 5.28 -7.04
C ILE A 27 -9.82 6.19 -5.81
N LEU A 28 -8.61 6.39 -5.28
CA LEU A 28 -8.36 7.23 -4.11
C LEU A 28 -8.82 8.68 -4.30
N ALA A 29 -8.63 9.24 -5.50
CA ALA A 29 -9.08 10.59 -5.84
C ALA A 29 -10.60 10.78 -5.70
N ARG A 30 -11.41 9.73 -5.91
CA ARG A 30 -12.88 9.81 -5.77
C ARG A 30 -13.32 9.96 -4.32
N THR A 31 -12.49 9.50 -3.39
CA THR A 31 -12.76 9.55 -1.95
C THR A 31 -11.95 10.64 -1.25
N GLY A 32 -11.21 11.47 -2.01
CA GLY A 32 -10.31 12.48 -1.46
C GLY A 32 -9.18 11.91 -0.61
N THR A 33 -8.86 10.62 -0.78
CA THR A 33 -7.85 9.91 0.00
C THR A 33 -6.50 9.97 -0.71
N THR A 34 -5.40 10.15 0.01
CA THR A 34 -4.06 10.03 -0.57
C THR A 34 -3.54 8.60 -0.50
N PHE A 35 -2.50 8.28 -1.27
CA PHE A 35 -1.83 6.97 -1.14
C PHE A 35 -1.28 6.74 0.26
N THR A 36 -0.66 7.75 0.88
CA THR A 36 -0.13 7.68 2.25
C THR A 36 -1.25 7.41 3.26
N GLN A 37 -2.41 8.07 3.12
CA GLN A 37 -3.59 7.80 3.94
C GLN A 37 -4.14 6.38 3.75
N SER A 38 -4.25 5.93 2.49
CA SER A 38 -4.67 4.56 2.18
C SER A 38 -3.72 3.51 2.78
N SER A 39 -2.41 3.77 2.72
CA SER A 39 -1.37 2.94 3.35
C SER A 39 -1.51 2.92 4.89
N ALA A 40 -1.83 4.05 5.52
CA ALA A 40 -2.09 4.11 6.96
C ALA A 40 -3.34 3.32 7.37
N LEU A 41 -4.46 3.48 6.65
CA LEU A 41 -5.68 2.70 6.89
C LEU A 41 -5.41 1.20 6.72
N ARG A 42 -4.73 0.81 5.64
CA ARG A 42 -4.38 -0.60 5.40
C ARG A 42 -3.48 -1.16 6.51
N THR A 43 -2.46 -0.42 6.92
CA THR A 43 -1.54 -0.83 8.00
C THR A 43 -2.28 -1.01 9.32
N LEU A 44 -3.21 -0.11 9.65
CA LEU A 44 -4.04 -0.22 10.84
C LEU A 44 -4.92 -1.47 10.79
N ALA A 45 -5.56 -1.75 9.65
CA ALA A 45 -6.38 -2.95 9.45
C ALA A 45 -5.57 -4.25 9.58
N ASP A 46 -4.39 -4.31 8.95
CA ASP A 46 -3.47 -5.45 9.02
C ASP A 46 -2.90 -5.68 10.45
N ARG A 47 -3.14 -4.75 11.39
CA ARG A 47 -2.74 -4.80 12.79
C ARG A 47 -3.93 -4.86 13.75
N GLY A 48 -5.10 -5.24 13.27
CA GLY A 48 -6.29 -5.48 14.11
C GLY A 48 -7.15 -4.24 14.37
N GLY A 49 -6.90 -3.12 13.68
CA GLY A 49 -7.79 -1.97 13.65
C GLY A 49 -7.61 -0.95 14.79
N VAL A 50 -6.63 -1.15 15.67
CA VAL A 50 -6.28 -0.22 16.76
C VAL A 50 -4.76 -0.24 17.01
N LEU A 51 -4.11 0.92 17.07
CA LEU A 51 -2.68 1.06 17.34
C LEU A 51 -2.35 2.35 18.09
N GLU A 52 -1.19 2.39 18.75
CA GLU A 52 -0.55 3.66 19.13
C GLU A 52 -0.24 4.46 17.86
N ARG A 53 -0.49 5.77 17.86
CA ARG A 53 -0.27 6.64 16.70
C ARG A 53 1.17 6.58 16.21
N GLY A 54 2.14 6.70 17.12
CA GLY A 54 3.57 6.61 16.79
C GLY A 54 3.95 5.27 16.15
N SER A 55 3.38 4.17 16.64
CA SER A 55 3.58 2.84 16.02
C SER A 55 2.98 2.75 14.62
N LEU A 56 1.80 3.33 14.39
CA LEU A 56 1.22 3.40 13.05
C LEU A 56 2.13 4.18 12.09
N VAL A 57 2.62 5.35 12.52
CA VAL A 57 3.52 6.18 11.71
C VAL A 57 4.79 5.41 11.35
N SER A 58 5.44 4.77 12.32
CA SER A 58 6.65 3.97 12.10
C SER A 58 6.41 2.79 11.15
N LEU A 59 5.31 2.05 11.33
CA LEU A 59 4.96 0.93 10.44
C LEU A 59 4.67 1.37 9.00
N VAL A 60 4.01 2.51 8.81
CA VAL A 60 3.77 3.09 7.48
C VAL A 60 5.07 3.59 6.88
N ARG A 61 5.97 4.18 7.69
CA ARG A 61 7.30 4.59 7.24
C ARG A 61 8.09 3.41 6.73
N ASP A 62 8.06 2.29 7.45
CA ASP A 62 8.71 1.05 7.04
C ASP A 62 8.12 0.49 5.74
N ALA A 63 6.81 0.60 5.54
CA ALA A 63 6.16 0.16 4.32
C ALA A 63 6.49 1.05 3.11
N LEU A 64 6.48 2.37 3.29
CA LEU A 64 6.67 3.32 2.18
C LEU A 64 8.13 3.61 1.87
N ARG A 65 9.03 3.47 2.85
CA ARG A 65 10.49 3.68 2.81
C ARG A 65 10.97 5.08 2.41
N THR A 66 10.28 5.79 1.52
CA THR A 66 10.67 7.07 0.96
C THR A 66 9.89 8.26 1.53
N THR A 67 8.74 8.01 2.15
CA THR A 67 7.92 9.04 2.80
C THR A 67 8.43 9.28 4.21
N ASP A 68 8.59 10.52 4.65
CA ASP A 68 9.07 10.85 6.00
C ASP A 68 7.97 10.71 7.07
N GLU A 69 8.38 10.57 8.33
CA GLU A 69 7.43 10.43 9.44
C GLU A 69 6.53 11.66 9.63
N PRO A 70 7.01 12.92 9.47
CA PRO A 70 6.13 14.10 9.54
C PRO A 70 5.00 14.11 8.50
N GLU A 71 5.28 13.73 7.25
CA GLU A 71 4.26 13.62 6.21
C GLU A 71 3.24 12.53 6.56
N ILE A 72 3.72 11.38 7.05
CA ILE A 72 2.83 10.29 7.48
C ILE A 72 1.98 10.71 8.68
N ALA A 73 2.57 11.38 9.67
CA ALA A 73 1.87 11.89 10.83
C ALA A 73 0.78 12.88 10.44
N THR A 74 1.07 13.78 9.48
CA THR A 74 0.10 14.72 8.90
C THR A 74 -1.04 13.97 8.18
N ALA A 75 -0.72 12.90 7.46
CA ALA A 75 -1.73 12.07 6.80
C ALA A 75 -2.68 11.39 7.81
N VAL A 76 -2.14 10.87 8.92
CA VAL A 76 -2.93 10.28 10.03
C VAL A 76 -3.80 11.33 10.71
N GLU A 77 -3.27 12.51 11.01
CA GLU A 77 -4.07 13.63 11.55
C GLU A 77 -5.20 14.03 10.60
N GLY A 78 -4.93 14.08 9.29
CA GLY A 78 -5.96 14.32 8.28
C GLY A 78 -7.07 13.26 8.30
N LEU A 79 -6.74 11.98 8.51
CA LEU A 79 -7.74 10.92 8.64
C LEU A 79 -8.59 11.09 9.91
N VAL A 80 -7.99 11.51 11.03
CA VAL A 80 -8.72 11.82 12.26
C VAL A 80 -9.64 13.02 12.07
N ALA A 81 -9.12 14.12 11.52
CA ALA A 81 -9.88 15.35 11.29
C ALA A 81 -11.08 15.15 10.36
N ASN A 82 -10.98 14.23 9.40
CA ASN A 82 -12.08 13.89 8.48
C ASN A 82 -12.99 12.76 9.00
N GLY A 83 -12.79 12.28 10.24
CA GLY A 83 -13.65 11.28 10.88
C GLY A 83 -13.49 9.87 10.31
N MET A 84 -12.34 9.54 9.70
CA MET A 84 -12.01 8.17 9.29
C MET A 84 -11.40 7.37 10.44
N LEU A 85 -10.67 8.06 11.32
CA LEU A 85 -10.07 7.48 12.51
C LEU A 85 -10.53 8.23 13.76
N ASN A 86 -10.68 7.52 14.86
CA ASN A 86 -10.76 8.08 16.20
C ASN A 86 -9.37 8.14 16.81
N MET A 87 -9.09 9.17 17.59
CA MET A 87 -7.90 9.29 18.42
C MET A 87 -8.34 9.34 19.90
N SER A 88 -7.86 8.39 20.71
CA SER A 88 -8.15 8.35 22.15
C SER A 88 -7.27 9.34 22.92
N ALA A 89 -7.58 9.54 24.22
CA ALA A 89 -6.74 10.31 25.12
C ALA A 89 -5.32 9.75 25.25
N ASP A 90 -5.16 8.42 25.16
CA ASP A 90 -3.87 7.73 25.23
C ASP A 90 -3.13 7.67 23.87
N ASP A 91 -3.43 8.58 22.93
CA ASP A 91 -2.80 8.64 21.58
C ASP A 91 -2.94 7.35 20.73
N ARG A 92 -3.99 6.56 20.98
CA ARG A 92 -4.34 5.41 20.16
C ARG A 92 -5.30 5.80 19.05
N VAL A 93 -4.99 5.33 17.85
CA VAL A 93 -5.84 5.47 16.67
C VAL A 93 -6.64 4.19 16.43
N SER A 94 -7.92 4.35 16.09
CA SER A 94 -8.81 3.25 15.73
C SER A 94 -9.75 3.67 14.60
N PHE A 95 -10.29 2.70 13.86
CA PHE A 95 -11.28 2.99 12.82
C PHE A 95 -12.59 3.54 13.39
N THR A 96 -13.14 4.54 12.71
CA THR A 96 -14.59 4.78 12.71
C THR A 96 -15.27 3.80 11.75
N ASP A 97 -16.60 3.71 11.80
CA ASP A 97 -17.36 2.92 10.82
C ASP A 97 -17.15 3.47 9.40
N ARG A 98 -17.15 4.80 9.25
CA ARG A 98 -16.88 5.49 7.98
C ARG A 98 -15.47 5.19 7.45
N GLY A 99 -14.47 5.10 8.32
CA GLY A 99 -13.10 4.75 7.94
C GLY A 99 -12.98 3.30 7.46
N ARG A 100 -13.74 2.37 8.08
CA ARG A 100 -13.84 0.97 7.62
C ARG A 100 -14.49 0.90 6.24
N GLU A 101 -15.65 1.53 6.07
CA GLU A 101 -16.36 1.59 4.77
C GLU A 101 -15.47 2.18 3.67
N LEU A 102 -14.73 3.25 3.98
CA LEU A 102 -13.78 3.85 3.06
C LEU A 102 -12.70 2.84 2.62
N LEU A 103 -12.07 2.15 3.57
CA LEU A 103 -11.02 1.17 3.27
C LEU A 103 -11.58 0.02 2.42
N ASP A 104 -12.75 -0.50 2.77
CA ASP A 104 -13.39 -1.59 2.04
C ASP A 104 -13.66 -1.18 0.58
N GLY A 105 -14.21 0.02 0.35
CA GLY A 105 -14.44 0.54 -0.99
C GLY A 105 -13.15 0.72 -1.81
N ILE A 106 -12.06 1.18 -1.17
CA ILE A 106 -10.74 1.28 -1.81
C ILE A 106 -10.22 -0.12 -2.18
N GLN A 107 -10.35 -1.10 -1.27
CA GLN A 107 -9.89 -2.46 -1.51
C GLN A 107 -10.67 -3.12 -2.64
N ASP A 108 -11.97 -2.95 -2.69
CA ASP A 108 -12.82 -3.54 -3.73
C ASP A 108 -12.53 -2.94 -5.11
N GLY A 109 -12.37 -1.62 -5.21
CA GLY A 109 -11.91 -0.99 -6.44
C GLY A 109 -10.52 -1.49 -6.87
N GLY A 110 -9.61 -1.68 -5.90
CA GLY A 110 -8.29 -2.25 -6.15
C GLY A 110 -8.34 -3.69 -6.66
N LYS A 111 -9.19 -4.53 -6.08
CA LYS A 111 -9.43 -5.92 -6.54
C LYS A 111 -10.00 -5.94 -7.95
N GLU A 112 -10.92 -5.04 -8.29
CA GLU A 112 -11.48 -4.93 -9.63
C GLU A 112 -10.41 -4.55 -10.67
N VAL A 113 -9.53 -3.59 -10.34
CA VAL A 113 -8.37 -3.25 -11.17
C VAL A 113 -7.45 -4.46 -11.34
N ALA A 114 -7.09 -5.12 -10.24
CA ALA A 114 -6.22 -6.29 -10.28
C ALA A 114 -6.84 -7.42 -11.12
N SER A 115 -8.13 -7.70 -10.96
CA SER A 115 -8.83 -8.72 -11.75
C SER A 115 -8.70 -8.48 -13.25
N ARG A 116 -8.78 -7.22 -13.72
CA ARG A 116 -8.62 -6.90 -15.14
C ARG A 116 -7.17 -7.02 -15.60
N LEU A 117 -6.21 -6.55 -14.80
CA LEU A 117 -4.79 -6.56 -15.15
C LEU A 117 -4.22 -7.98 -15.22
N TYR A 118 -4.72 -8.88 -14.37
CA TYR A 118 -4.23 -10.26 -14.25
C TYR A 118 -5.08 -11.27 -15.05
N ALA A 119 -6.20 -10.84 -15.65
CA ALA A 119 -7.07 -11.72 -16.42
C ALA A 119 -6.32 -12.42 -17.56
N GLY A 120 -6.44 -13.74 -17.64
CA GLY A 120 -5.85 -14.55 -18.71
C GLY A 120 -4.35 -14.83 -18.57
N ILE A 121 -3.68 -14.36 -17.50
CA ILE A 121 -2.30 -14.74 -17.22
C ILE A 121 -2.29 -16.16 -16.60
N PRO A 122 -1.51 -17.12 -17.15
CA PRO A 122 -1.36 -18.43 -16.55
C PRO A 122 -0.82 -18.37 -15.12
N GLN A 123 -1.33 -19.23 -14.24
CA GLN A 123 -0.88 -19.31 -12.84
C GLN A 123 0.63 -19.59 -12.74
N GLU A 124 1.16 -20.46 -13.61
CA GLU A 124 2.60 -20.78 -13.67
C GLU A 124 3.47 -19.56 -13.99
N ASP A 125 3.00 -18.68 -14.88
CA ASP A 125 3.70 -17.44 -15.23
C ASP A 125 3.72 -16.48 -14.04
N LEU A 126 2.60 -16.36 -13.30
CA LEU A 126 2.52 -15.54 -12.09
C LEU A 126 3.44 -16.03 -10.99
N GLU A 127 3.47 -17.34 -10.75
CA GLU A 127 4.35 -17.96 -9.75
C GLU A 127 5.82 -17.79 -10.13
N THR A 128 6.17 -18.03 -11.40
CA THR A 128 7.53 -17.87 -11.91
C THR A 128 7.98 -16.42 -11.82
N ALA A 129 7.15 -15.48 -12.25
CA ALA A 129 7.41 -14.06 -12.16
C ALA A 129 7.53 -13.58 -10.70
N GLY A 130 6.74 -14.13 -9.77
CA GLY A 130 6.72 -13.75 -8.36
C GLY A 130 7.95 -14.19 -7.56
N ARG A 131 8.61 -15.29 -7.95
CA ARG A 131 9.83 -15.79 -7.27
C ARG A 131 10.99 -14.80 -7.31
N VAL A 132 11.18 -14.12 -8.43
CA VAL A 132 12.28 -13.16 -8.64
C VAL A 132 12.17 -11.92 -7.73
N PRO A 133 11.07 -11.13 -7.75
CA PRO A 133 10.93 -9.97 -6.89
C PRO A 133 10.88 -10.35 -5.41
N ALA A 134 10.35 -11.53 -5.05
CA ALA A 134 10.40 -12.00 -3.65
C ALA A 134 11.84 -12.15 -3.16
N LEU A 135 12.72 -12.79 -3.95
CA LEU A 135 14.13 -12.94 -3.61
C LEU A 135 14.86 -11.59 -3.58
N VAL A 136 14.60 -10.71 -4.55
CA VAL A 136 15.19 -9.37 -4.59
C VAL A 136 14.76 -8.54 -3.38
N LEU A 137 13.47 -8.59 -3.00
CA LEU A 137 12.94 -7.90 -1.83
C LEU A 137 13.60 -8.39 -0.53
N GLN A 138 13.79 -9.70 -0.38
CA GLN A 138 14.51 -10.26 0.76
C GLN A 138 15.93 -9.70 0.85
N ARG A 139 16.69 -9.73 -0.26
CA ARG A 139 18.07 -9.23 -0.30
C ARG A 139 18.15 -7.73 0.00
N ALA A 140 17.26 -6.94 -0.60
CA ALA A 140 17.19 -5.50 -0.37
C ALA A 140 16.93 -5.17 1.11
N ASN A 141 16.02 -5.89 1.77
CA ASN A 141 15.77 -5.70 3.21
C ASN A 141 16.97 -6.10 4.08
N THR A 142 17.68 -7.18 3.72
CA THR A 142 18.93 -7.56 4.40
C THR A 142 19.99 -6.45 4.29
N GLU A 143 20.19 -5.90 3.08
CA GLU A 143 21.13 -4.79 2.86
C GLU A 143 20.75 -3.54 3.65
N LEU A 144 19.45 -3.16 3.64
CA LEU A 144 18.95 -2.01 4.40
C LEU A 144 19.11 -2.14 5.92
N THR A 145 19.13 -3.37 6.45
CA THR A 145 19.31 -3.62 7.88
C THR A 145 20.79 -3.68 8.28
N ALA A 146 21.69 -3.90 7.31
CA ALA A 146 23.13 -3.97 7.54
C ALA A 146 23.85 -2.60 7.44
N ALA A 147 23.15 -1.58 6.94
CA ALA A 147 23.62 -0.20 6.83
C ALA A 147 23.27 0.62 8.07
#